data_AF-X1NLH1-F1
#
_entry.id   AF-X1NLH1-F1
#
_cell.length_a   1.000
_cell.length_b   1.000
_cell.length_c   1.000
_cell.angle_alpha   90.00
_cell.angle_beta   90.00
_cell.angle_gamma   90.00
#
_symmetry.space_group_name_H-M   'P 1'
#
loop_
_entity.id
_entity.type
_entity.pdbx_description
1 polymer ?
#
loop_
_entity_poly.entity_id
_entity_poly.type
_entity_poly.pdbx_seq_one_letter_code
_entity_poly.pdbx_strand_id
1 'polypeptide(L)'
;MRIKLALIYHDLAVLLDAGIPILKSLNIISEGLQGHQKRIFSDLSKSVSQGNTFADSMAEYPKVFARLDLMLVKSAELSGELPNCFKMLSNWYEFSKRIKNII
;
A
#
# COMPACT_ATOMS: atom_id res chain seq x y z
N MET A 1 -17.01 4.42 4.81
CA MET A 1 -15.73 4.35 5.53
C MET A 1 -14.61 4.66 4.54
N ARG A 2 -13.85 5.74 4.71
CA ARG A 2 -12.77 6.13 3.76
C ARG A 2 -11.46 5.46 4.15
N ILE A 3 -10.80 4.80 3.20
CA ILE A 3 -9.46 4.23 3.39
C ILE A 3 -8.44 5.36 3.33
N LYS A 4 -7.54 5.44 4.33
CA LYS A 4 -6.51 6.48 4.40
C LYS A 4 -5.21 5.98 3.75
N LEU A 5 -5.22 5.81 2.43
CA LEU A 5 -4.08 5.26 1.68
C LEU A 5 -2.78 6.03 1.89
N ALA A 6 -2.84 7.36 2.00
CA ALA A 6 -1.66 8.18 2.31
C ALA A 6 -0.91 7.68 3.57
N LEU A 7 -1.63 7.50 4.68
CA LEU A 7 -1.02 7.03 5.94
C LEU A 7 -0.50 5.60 5.79
N ILE A 8 -1.26 4.73 5.15
CA ILE A 8 -0.85 3.33 4.99
C ILE A 8 0.41 3.21 4.15
N TYR A 9 0.51 3.97 3.05
CA TYR A 9 1.73 4.00 2.24
C TYR A 9 2.91 4.66 2.99
N HIS A 10 2.65 5.68 3.80
CA HIS A 10 3.68 6.25 4.67
C HIS A 10 4.24 5.20 5.63
N ASP A 11 3.36 4.50 6.36
CA ASP A 11 3.78 3.50 7.35
C ASP A 11 4.48 2.31 6.69
N LEU A 12 4.02 1.87 5.51
CA LEU A 12 4.72 0.85 4.72
C LEU A 12 6.12 1.33 4.31
N ALA A 13 6.26 2.57 3.83
CA ALA A 13 7.58 3.11 3.48
C ALA A 13 8.52 3.13 4.69
N VAL A 14 8.05 3.62 5.84
CA VAL A 14 8.84 3.67 7.10
C VAL A 14 9.30 2.29 7.53
N LEU A 15 8.42 1.29 7.50
CA LEU A 15 8.76 -0.07 7.90
C LEU A 15 9.78 -0.70 6.94
N LEU A 16 9.59 -0.53 5.62
CA LEU A 16 10.52 -1.09 4.63
C LEU A 16 11.87 -0.36 4.66
N ASP A 17 11.90 0.96 4.83
CA ASP A 17 13.14 1.74 5.01
C ASP A 17 13.91 1.29 6.26
N ALA A 18 13.20 0.85 7.30
CA ALA A 18 13.79 0.26 8.50
C ALA A 18 14.27 -1.20 8.31
N GLY A 19 14.21 -1.74 7.09
CA GLY A 19 14.62 -3.10 6.74
C GLY A 19 13.63 -4.18 7.16
N ILE A 20 12.40 -3.81 7.53
CA ILE A 20 11.36 -4.80 7.88
C ILE A 20 10.83 -5.44 6.59
N PRO A 21 10.81 -6.77 6.47
CA PRO A 21 10.30 -7.43 5.27
C PRO A 21 8.82 -7.12 5.00
N ILE A 22 8.43 -6.99 3.73
CA ILE A 22 7.08 -6.58 3.31
C ILE A 22 5.95 -7.39 3.96
N LEU A 23 6.10 -8.71 4.08
CA LEU A 23 5.10 -9.57 4.74
C LEU A 23 4.89 -9.18 6.22
N LYS A 24 5.98 -8.91 6.93
CA LYS A 24 5.90 -8.46 8.33
C LYS A 24 5.31 -7.06 8.41
N SER A 25 5.68 -6.17 7.49
CA SER A 25 5.11 -4.83 7.41
C SER A 25 3.60 -4.86 7.17
N LEU A 26 3.11 -5.70 6.25
CA LEU A 26 1.67 -5.86 6.00
C LEU A 26 0.92 -6.38 7.22
N ASN A 27 1.49 -7.33 7.95
CA ASN A 27 0.88 -7.81 9.19
C ASN A 27 0.77 -6.69 10.23
N ILE A 28 1.83 -5.91 10.47
CA ILE A 28 1.82 -4.76 11.40
C ILE A 28 0.75 -3.74 11.00
N ILE A 29 0.69 -3.37 9.71
CA ILE A 29 -0.33 -2.46 9.20
C ILE A 29 -1.73 -3.03 9.44
N SER A 30 -1.96 -4.30 9.13
CA SER A 30 -3.27 -4.93 9.26
C SER A 30 -3.77 -4.98 10.70
N GLU A 31 -2.87 -5.08 11.69
CA GLU A 31 -3.22 -5.07 13.11
C GLU A 31 -3.81 -3.72 13.56
N GLY A 32 -3.29 -2.61 13.02
CA GLY A 32 -3.79 -1.26 13.28
C GLY A 32 -5.07 -0.88 12.53
N LEU A 33 -5.49 -1.70 11.54
CA LEU A 33 -6.69 -1.47 10.74
C LEU A 33 -7.93 -2.15 11.34
N GLN A 34 -9.11 -1.73 10.89
CA GLN A 34 -10.39 -2.29 11.33
C GLN A 34 -11.33 -2.54 10.14
N GLY A 35 -12.34 -3.40 10.35
CA GLY A 35 -13.42 -3.63 9.39
C GLY A 35 -12.93 -4.06 8.00
N HIS A 36 -13.45 -3.41 6.95
CA HIS A 36 -13.12 -3.74 5.56
C HIS A 36 -11.63 -3.52 5.23
N GLN A 37 -11.00 -2.49 5.79
CA GLN A 37 -9.57 -2.21 5.57
C GLN A 37 -8.69 -3.34 6.11
N LYS A 38 -8.97 -3.81 7.33
CA LYS A 38 -8.23 -4.94 7.91
C LYS A 38 -8.27 -6.16 7.01
N ARG A 39 -9.46 -6.51 6.50
CA ARG A 39 -9.63 -7.67 5.60
C ARG A 39 -8.77 -7.54 4.34
N ILE A 40 -8.82 -6.40 3.65
CA ILE A 40 -8.02 -6.16 2.44
C ILE A 40 -6.53 -6.38 2.72
N PHE A 41 -5.99 -5.77 3.78
CA PHE A 41 -4.56 -5.86 4.07
C PHE A 41 -4.14 -7.24 4.59
N SER A 42 -5.01 -7.94 5.32
CA SER A 42 -4.79 -9.34 5.69
C SER A 42 -4.80 -10.26 4.47
N ASP A 43 -5.71 -10.03 3.52
CA ASP A 43 -5.79 -10.79 2.28
C ASP A 43 -4.57 -10.53 1.39
N LEU A 44 -4.10 -9.28 1.30
CA LEU A 44 -2.82 -8.94 0.63
C LEU A 44 -1.65 -9.70 1.25
N SER A 45 -1.53 -9.68 2.58
CA SER A 45 -0.47 -10.42 3.29
C SER A 45 -0.52 -11.91 2.97
N LYS A 46 -1.73 -12.50 2.99
CA LYS A 46 -1.94 -13.90 2.63
C LYS A 46 -1.54 -14.20 1.19
N SER A 47 -2.01 -13.41 0.23
CA SER A 47 -1.70 -13.57 -1.20
C SER A 47 -0.19 -13.50 -1.47
N VAL A 48 0.50 -12.53 -0.89
CA VAL A 48 1.96 -12.38 -1.03
C VAL A 48 2.70 -13.54 -0.38
N SER A 49 2.22 -14.03 0.77
CA SER A 49 2.82 -15.20 1.44
C SER A 49 2.69 -16.49 0.61
N GLN A 50 1.74 -16.53 -0.34
CA GLN A 50 1.53 -17.63 -1.29
C GLN A 50 2.36 -17.47 -2.57
N GLY A 51 3.15 -16.41 -2.70
CA GLY A 51 4.04 -16.17 -3.83
C GLY A 51 3.48 -15.28 -4.92
N ASN A 52 2.28 -14.71 -4.75
CA ASN A 52 1.79 -13.68 -5.65
C ASN A 52 2.57 -12.37 -5.46
N THR A 53 2.68 -11.59 -6.53
CA THR A 53 3.27 -10.25 -6.45
C THR A 53 2.36 -9.31 -5.65
N PHE A 54 2.94 -8.28 -5.04
CA PHE A 54 2.19 -7.25 -4.34
C PHE A 54 1.25 -6.52 -5.28
N ALA A 55 1.72 -6.20 -6.50
CA ALA A 55 0.90 -5.54 -7.52
C ALA A 55 -0.31 -6.38 -7.95
N ASP A 56 -0.13 -7.68 -8.19
CA ASP A 56 -1.24 -8.56 -8.60
C ASP A 56 -2.23 -8.74 -7.44
N SER A 57 -1.74 -8.84 -6.21
CA SER A 57 -2.58 -8.91 -5.01
C SER A 57 -3.42 -7.63 -4.81
N MET A 58 -2.85 -6.45 -5.11
CA MET A 58 -3.59 -5.18 -5.10
C MET A 58 -4.64 -5.10 -6.21
N ALA A 59 -4.40 -5.74 -7.36
CA ALA A 59 -5.32 -5.69 -8.50
C ALA A 59 -6.69 -6.32 -8.20
N GLU A 60 -6.78 -7.21 -7.22
CA GLU A 60 -8.03 -7.80 -6.70
C GLU A 60 -8.94 -6.77 -6.01
N TYR A 61 -8.43 -5.58 -5.67
CA TYR A 61 -9.17 -4.52 -5.00
C TYR A 61 -9.19 -3.20 -5.81
N PRO A 62 -9.76 -3.17 -7.03
CA PRO A 62 -9.70 -2.02 -7.93
C PRO A 62 -10.52 -0.81 -7.44
N LYS A 63 -11.41 -0.99 -6.46
CA LYS A 63 -12.14 0.10 -5.79
C LYS A 63 -11.30 0.81 -4.72
N VAL A 64 -10.18 0.21 -4.33
CA VAL A 64 -9.27 0.69 -3.29
C VAL A 64 -7.99 1.20 -3.92
N PHE A 65 -7.36 0.39 -4.76
CA PHE A 65 -6.09 0.72 -5.39
C PHE A 65 -6.32 1.19 -6.83
N ALA A 66 -5.87 2.41 -7.12
CA ALA A 66 -5.98 2.98 -8.45
C ALA A 66 -4.98 2.33 -9.42
N ARG A 67 -5.25 2.43 -10.73
CA ARG A 67 -4.34 1.92 -11.77
C ARG A 67 -2.91 2.46 -11.64
N LEU A 68 -2.77 3.72 -11.22
CA LEU A 68 -1.47 4.34 -10.97
C LEU A 68 -0.70 3.59 -9.89
N ASP A 69 -1.36 3.25 -8.78
CA ASP A 69 -0.77 2.51 -7.65
C ASP A 69 -0.22 1.17 -8.14
N LEU A 70 -1.01 0.41 -8.91
CA LEU A 70 -0.62 -0.89 -9.45
C LEU A 70 0.62 -0.79 -10.36
N MET A 71 0.64 0.19 -11.26
CA MET A 71 1.75 0.37 -12.21
C MET A 71 3.06 0.71 -11.49
N LEU A 72 3.00 1.62 -10.52
CA LEU A 72 4.18 2.04 -9.77
C LEU A 72 4.71 0.92 -8.88
N VAL A 73 3.81 0.26 -8.15
CA VAL A 73 4.16 -0.89 -7.30
C VAL A 73 4.78 -2.00 -8.13
N LYS A 74 4.20 -2.35 -9.28
CA LYS A 74 4.73 -3.42 -10.14
C LYS A 74 6.16 -3.12 -10.60
N SER A 75 6.43 -1.87 -11.00
CA SER A 75 7.77 -1.45 -11.37
C SER A 75 8.74 -1.51 -10.18
N ALA A 76 8.30 -1.05 -9.01
CA ALA A 76 9.13 -0.96 -7.82
C ALA A 76 9.43 -2.32 -7.20
N GLU A 77 8.48 -3.25 -7.27
CA GLU A 77 8.65 -4.62 -6.78
C GLU A 77 9.74 -5.36 -7.56
N LEU A 78 9.78 -5.19 -8.88
CA LEU A 78 10.81 -5.80 -9.74
C LEU A 78 12.21 -5.21 -9.50
N SER A 79 12.29 -3.93 -9.14
CA SER A 79 13.56 -3.24 -8.89
C SER A 79 13.99 -3.22 -7.42
N GLY A 80 13.18 -3.76 -6.50
CA GLY A 80 13.45 -3.70 -5.06
C GLY A 80 13.22 -2.32 -4.41
N GLU A 81 12.54 -1.42 -5.11
CA GLU A 81 12.36 0.00 -4.74
C GLU A 81 10.99 0.30 -4.10
N LEU A 82 10.35 -0.73 -3.52
CA LEU A 82 9.06 -0.57 -2.83
C LEU A 82 9.04 0.54 -1.75
N PRO A 83 10.09 0.76 -0.93
CA PRO A 83 10.09 1.86 0.04
C PRO A 83 9.90 3.23 -0.63
N ASN A 84 10.70 3.51 -1.66
CA ASN A 84 10.63 4.75 -2.44
C ASN A 84 9.28 4.90 -3.16
N CYS A 85 8.74 3.81 -3.69
CA CYS A 85 7.42 3.80 -4.32
C CYS A 85 6.31 4.17 -3.33
N PHE A 86 6.28 3.56 -2.14
CA PHE A 86 5.25 3.86 -1.14
C PHE A 86 5.40 5.28 -0.58
N LYS A 87 6.62 5.79 -0.42
CA LYS A 87 6.86 7.20 -0.08
C LYS A 87 6.26 8.14 -1.13
N MET A 88 6.47 7.84 -2.42
CA MET A 88 5.91 8.62 -3.52
C MET A 88 4.37 8.56 -3.55
N LEU A 89 3.79 7.36 -3.39
CA LEU A 89 2.33 7.18 -3.34
C LEU A 89 1.71 7.91 -2.15
N SER A 90 2.33 7.87 -0.98
CA SER A 90 1.89 8.64 0.19
C SER A 90 1.78 10.13 -0.15
N ASN A 91 2.87 10.73 -0.64
CA ASN A 91 2.92 12.14 -1.02
C ASN A 91 1.87 12.48 -2.09
N TRP A 92 1.67 11.60 -3.08
CA TRP A 92 0.66 11.77 -4.12
C TRP A 92 -0.76 11.82 -3.55
N TYR A 93 -1.11 10.91 -2.63
CA TYR A 93 -2.44 10.87 -2.02
C TYR A 93 -2.66 12.04 -1.04
N GLU A 94 -1.63 12.50 -0.33
CA GLU A 94 -1.69 13.71 0.50
C GLU A 94 -1.93 14.96 -0.35
N PHE A 95 -1.16 15.11 -1.43
CA PHE A 95 -1.30 16.22 -2.37
C PHE A 95 -2.69 16.23 -3.03
N SER A 96 -3.13 15.08 -3.54
CA SER A 96 -4.45 14.92 -4.15
C SER A 96 -5.58 15.27 -3.19
N LYS A 97 -5.45 14.90 -1.90
CA LYS A 97 -6.41 15.26 -0.86
C LYS A 97 -6.40 16.78 -0.59
N ARG A 98 -5.24 17.42 -0.55
CA ARG A 98 -5.13 18.88 -0.38
C ARG A 98 -5.80 19.62 -1.52
N ILE A 99 -5.55 19.23 -2.77
CA ILE A 99 -6.20 19.85 -3.95
C ILE A 99 -7.72 19.73 -3.84
N LYS A 100 -8.24 18.54 -3.55
CA LYS A 100 -9.70 18.31 -3.42
C LYS A 100 -10.38 19.10 -2.30
N ASN A 101 -9.62 19.63 -1.34
CA ASN A 101 -10.16 20.46 -0.27
C ASN A 101 -10.10 21.97 -0.61
N ILE A 102 -9.34 22.36 -1.64
CA ILE A 102 -9.18 23.75 -2.08
C ILE A 102 -10.22 24.10 -3.14
N ILE A 103 -10.59 23.14 -3.99
CA ILE A 103 -11.68 23.25 -4.98
C ILE A 103 -13.02 22.83 -4.37
#